data_AF-A0A0F9GA96-F1
#
_entry.id   AF-A0A0F9GA96-F1
#
_cell.length_a   1.000
_cell.length_b   1.000
_cell.length_c   1.000
_cell.angle_alpha   90.00
_cell.angle_beta   90.00
_cell.angle_gamma   90.00
#
_symmetry.space_group_name_H-M   'P 1'
#
loop_
_entity.id
_entity.type
_entity.pdbx_description
1 polymer ?
#
loop_
_entity_poly.entity_id
_entity_poly.type
_entity_poly.pdbx_seq_one_letter_code
_entity_poly.pdbx_strand_id
1 'polypeptide(L)'
;PWEDYGFVPLDECPIIGKTPRSGDLGLGKVRGDEIAAWLDENPEYDDYIILDDDRDMLDSQMDRFIYCDSKVGLSYENWEQIREIWPEVIRRNKNESL
;
A
#
# COMPACT_ATOMS: atom_id res chain seq x y z
N PRO A 1 21.44 -3.48 -6.97
CA PRO A 1 21.27 -3.30 -5.52
C PRO A 1 20.16 -2.27 -5.30
N TRP A 2 19.07 -2.69 -4.66
CA TRP A 2 17.86 -1.86 -4.48
C TRP A 2 18.05 -0.77 -3.41
N GLU A 3 19.28 -0.62 -2.89
CA GLU A 3 19.64 0.28 -1.81
C GLU A 3 19.77 1.77 -2.23
N ASP A 4 19.87 2.09 -3.53
CA ASP A 4 20.21 3.44 -4.00
C ASP A 4 19.03 4.29 -4.52
N TYR A 5 17.82 3.72 -4.69
CA TYR A 5 16.72 4.40 -5.40
C TYR A 5 15.35 4.42 -4.68
N GLY A 6 15.27 3.98 -3.43
CA GLY A 6 14.00 4.02 -2.69
C GLY A 6 14.24 4.18 -1.20
N PHE A 7 14.32 5.43 -0.72
CA PHE A 7 14.28 5.70 0.70
C PHE A 7 12.82 5.70 1.17
N VAL A 8 12.29 4.50 1.40
CA VAL A 8 11.25 4.31 2.40
C VAL A 8 11.94 3.58 3.54
N PRO A 9 12.00 4.11 4.77
CA PRO A 9 12.51 3.35 5.89
C PRO A 9 11.67 2.06 5.99
N LEU A 10 12.26 0.93 5.58
CA LEU A 10 11.59 -0.39 5.58
C LEU A 10 11.13 -0.78 6.99
N ASP A 11 11.72 -0.15 8.01
CA ASP A 11 11.41 -0.34 9.43
C ASP A 11 10.12 0.41 9.87
N GLU A 12 9.64 1.38 9.10
CA GLU A 12 8.53 2.29 9.47
C GLU A 12 7.23 2.06 8.66
N CYS A 13 7.30 1.26 7.59
CA CYS A 13 6.15 0.87 6.78
C CYS A 13 6.11 -0.65 6.67
N PRO A 14 5.63 -1.37 7.70
CA PRO A 14 5.62 -2.83 7.69
C PRO A 14 4.77 -3.33 6.53
N ILE A 15 5.34 -4.21 5.71
CA ILE A 15 4.56 -4.99 4.75
C ILE A 15 3.74 -5.99 5.57
N ILE A 16 2.47 -5.64 5.81
CA ILE A 16 1.55 -6.43 6.64
C ILE A 16 1.04 -7.69 5.93
N GLY A 17 1.27 -7.83 4.62
CA GLY A 17 0.90 -9.03 3.87
C GLY A 17 1.22 -8.99 2.38
N LYS A 18 0.93 -10.11 1.70
CA LYS A 18 0.92 -10.25 0.24
C LYS A 18 -0.35 -11.00 -0.16
N THR A 19 -1.19 -10.39 -0.99
CA THR A 19 -2.37 -11.02 -1.59
C THR A 19 -1.97 -11.96 -2.74
N PRO A 20 -2.52 -13.19 -2.85
CA PRO A 20 -2.29 -14.06 -4.00
C PRO A 20 -3.03 -13.53 -5.24
N ARG A 21 -2.37 -13.52 -6.42
CA ARG A 21 -3.05 -13.19 -7.69
C ARG A 21 -4.12 -14.25 -8.00
N SER A 22 -5.33 -13.80 -8.28
CA SER A 22 -6.53 -14.62 -8.48
C SER A 22 -6.41 -15.65 -9.60
N GLY A 23 -5.48 -15.48 -10.54
CA GLY A 23 -5.15 -16.50 -11.53
C GLY A 23 -4.72 -17.84 -10.92
N ASP A 24 -4.14 -17.84 -9.72
CA ASP A 24 -3.58 -19.02 -9.07
C ASP A 24 -4.55 -19.71 -8.08
N LEU A 25 -5.62 -19.02 -7.63
CA LEU A 25 -6.56 -19.53 -6.61
C LEU A 25 -8.05 -19.35 -6.94
N GLY A 26 -8.42 -18.61 -8.00
CA GLY A 26 -9.81 -18.39 -8.40
C GLY A 26 -10.64 -17.50 -7.47
N LEU A 27 -9.99 -16.64 -6.68
CA LEU A 27 -10.60 -15.89 -5.58
C LEU A 27 -11.09 -14.46 -5.92
N GLY A 28 -10.98 -14.00 -7.16
CA GLY A 28 -11.39 -12.66 -7.57
C GLY A 28 -11.23 -12.45 -9.07
N LYS A 29 -11.90 -11.45 -9.66
CA LYS A 29 -11.64 -11.06 -11.05
C LYS A 29 -10.61 -9.93 -11.16
N VAL A 30 -10.41 -9.21 -10.06
CA VAL A 30 -9.59 -7.99 -9.98
C VAL A 30 -8.80 -7.93 -8.67
N ARG A 31 -7.72 -7.13 -8.61
CA ARG A 31 -6.89 -6.96 -7.41
C ARG A 31 -7.69 -6.48 -6.20
N GLY A 32 -8.70 -5.65 -6.43
CA GLY A 32 -9.56 -5.15 -5.36
C GLY A 32 -10.29 -6.26 -4.59
N ASP A 33 -10.73 -7.32 -5.26
CA ASP A 33 -11.38 -8.47 -4.61
C ASP A 33 -10.42 -9.19 -3.65
N GLU A 34 -9.16 -9.37 -4.08
CA GLU A 34 -8.12 -10.05 -3.30
C GLU A 34 -7.75 -9.26 -2.05
N ILE A 35 -7.66 -7.94 -2.17
CA ILE A 35 -7.39 -7.04 -1.05
C ILE A 35 -8.57 -7.05 -0.07
N ALA A 36 -9.81 -7.04 -0.56
CA ALA A 36 -10.99 -7.11 0.29
C ALA A 36 -11.04 -8.42 1.10
N ALA A 37 -10.79 -9.57 0.45
CA ALA A 37 -10.74 -10.86 1.13
C ALA A 37 -9.67 -10.90 2.23
N TRP A 38 -8.50 -10.29 1.98
CA TRP A 38 -7.44 -10.21 2.99
C TRP A 38 -7.85 -9.30 4.17
N LEU A 39 -8.47 -8.15 3.91
CA LEU A 39 -8.96 -7.24 4.95
C LEU A 39 -10.07 -7.87 5.80
N ASP A 40 -10.95 -8.66 5.19
CA ASP A 40 -12.00 -9.40 5.91
C ASP A 40 -11.41 -10.42 6.92
N GLU A 41 -10.27 -11.03 6.58
CA GLU A 41 -9.55 -11.96 7.47
C GLU A 41 -8.66 -11.25 8.51
N ASN A 42 -8.33 -9.97 8.29
CA ASN A 42 -7.44 -9.19 9.15
C ASN A 42 -8.08 -7.84 9.55
N PRO A 43 -9.22 -7.87 10.27
CA PRO A 43 -10.01 -6.68 10.58
C PRO A 43 -9.30 -5.69 11.52
N GLU A 44 -8.17 -6.06 12.13
CA GLU A 44 -7.34 -5.16 12.91
C GLU A 44 -6.61 -4.08 12.09
N TYR A 45 -6.55 -4.22 10.76
CA TYR A 45 -5.95 -3.23 9.85
C TYR A 45 -7.04 -2.36 9.20
N ASP A 46 -7.52 -1.35 9.92
CA ASP A 46 -8.52 -0.38 9.44
C ASP A 46 -7.92 0.97 8.98
N ASP A 47 -6.64 1.21 9.32
CA ASP A 47 -5.84 2.36 8.90
C ASP A 47 -4.72 1.91 7.95
N TYR A 48 -4.96 2.04 6.65
CA TYR A 48 -4.05 1.57 5.60
C TYR A 48 -4.14 2.41 4.31
N ILE A 49 -3.12 2.25 3.48
CA ILE A 49 -3.03 2.71 2.09
C ILE A 49 -2.74 1.51 1.17
N ILE A 50 -3.13 1.59 -0.09
CA ILE A 50 -2.88 0.58 -1.11
C ILE A 50 -1.88 1.15 -2.12
N LEU A 51 -0.72 0.50 -2.23
CA LEU A 51 0.31 0.79 -3.23
C LEU A 51 0.34 -0.38 -4.22
N ASP A 52 -0.16 -0.19 -5.43
CA ASP A 52 -0.28 -1.27 -6.43
C ASP A 52 -0.07 -0.72 -7.86
N ASP A 53 0.44 -1.57 -8.75
CA ASP A 53 0.70 -1.23 -10.16
C ASP A 53 -0.46 -1.53 -11.10
N ASP A 54 -1.58 -2.03 -10.57
CA ASP A 54 -2.84 -2.22 -11.27
C ASP A 54 -3.92 -1.24 -10.78
N ARG A 55 -4.86 -0.88 -11.65
CA ARG A 55 -5.95 0.09 -11.37
C ARG A 55 -7.28 -0.58 -11.10
N ASP A 56 -7.34 -1.90 -11.06
CA ASP A 56 -8.53 -2.72 -10.88
C ASP A 56 -8.91 -2.88 -9.39
N MET A 57 -9.07 -1.75 -8.70
CA MET A 57 -9.52 -1.67 -7.31
C MET A 57 -11.05 -1.58 -7.21
N LEU A 58 -11.61 -1.97 -6.07
CA LEU A 58 -13.02 -1.72 -5.76
C LEU A 58 -13.26 -0.22 -5.51
N ASP A 59 -14.48 0.26 -5.76
CA ASP A 59 -14.85 1.66 -5.50
C ASP A 59 -14.57 2.08 -4.04
N SER A 60 -14.79 1.18 -3.08
CA SER A 60 -14.52 1.40 -1.65
C SER A 60 -13.03 1.55 -1.30
N GLN A 61 -12.13 1.15 -2.20
CA GLN A 61 -10.69 1.17 -2.01
C GLN A 61 -10.03 2.38 -2.68
N MET A 62 -10.73 3.07 -3.58
CA MET A 62 -10.16 4.13 -4.41
C MET A 62 -9.62 5.31 -3.60
N ASP A 63 -10.28 5.67 -2.49
CA ASP A 63 -9.83 6.77 -1.61
C ASP A 63 -8.53 6.46 -0.85
N ARG A 64 -8.10 5.19 -0.87
CA ARG A 64 -6.88 4.70 -0.21
C ARG A 64 -5.82 4.23 -1.22
N PHE A 65 -6.11 4.30 -2.51
CA PHE A 65 -5.29 3.74 -3.56
C PHE A 65 -4.33 4.78 -4.17
N ILE A 66 -3.06 4.40 -4.28
CA ILE A 66 -2.02 5.15 -4.97
C ILE A 66 -1.41 4.23 -6.02
N TYR A 67 -1.50 4.63 -7.28
CA TYR A 67 -0.93 3.90 -8.41
C TYR A 67 0.59 4.00 -8.43
N CYS A 68 1.27 2.86 -8.46
CA CYS A 68 2.72 2.77 -8.60
C CYS A 68 3.09 2.31 -10.01
N ASP A 69 4.01 3.01 -10.67
CA ASP A 69 4.45 2.57 -11.99
C ASP A 69 5.39 1.36 -11.86
N SER A 70 5.11 0.26 -12.56
CA SER A 70 5.89 -0.98 -12.44
C SER A 70 7.31 -0.91 -13.02
N LYS A 71 7.63 0.12 -13.81
CA LYS A 71 8.97 0.37 -14.36
C LYS A 71 9.79 1.32 -13.48
N VAL A 72 9.13 2.29 -12.86
CA VAL A 72 9.79 3.31 -12.03
C VAL A 72 9.80 2.92 -10.55
N GLY A 73 8.83 2.13 -10.10
CA GLY A 73 8.62 1.79 -8.69
C GLY A 73 7.94 2.92 -7.92
N LEU A 74 8.24 3.03 -6.63
CA LEU A 74 7.75 4.10 -5.77
C LEU A 74 8.51 5.40 -6.05
N SER A 75 7.79 6.42 -6.51
CA SER A 75 8.36 7.74 -6.79
C SER A 75 8.13 8.74 -5.66
N TYR A 76 8.77 9.91 -5.74
CA TYR A 76 8.54 11.01 -4.80
C TYR A 76 7.09 11.53 -4.88
N GLU A 77 6.47 11.50 -6.06
CA GLU A 77 5.06 11.84 -6.25
C GLU A 77 4.13 10.85 -5.55
N ASN A 78 4.48 9.56 -5.51
CA ASN A 78 3.75 8.59 -4.70
C ASN A 78 3.89 8.93 -3.21
N TRP A 79 5.10 9.30 -2.77
CA TRP A 79 5.32 9.74 -1.41
C TRP A 79 4.49 10.97 -1.03
N GLU A 80 4.35 11.96 -1.91
CA GLU A 80 3.49 13.11 -1.64
C GLU A 80 2.02 12.72 -1.50
N GLN A 81 1.51 11.81 -2.34
CA GLN A 81 0.15 11.28 -2.21
C GLN A 81 -0.07 10.54 -0.89
N ILE A 82 0.91 9.76 -0.44
CA ILE A 82 0.86 9.11 0.88
C ILE A 82 0.67 10.14 1.99
N ARG A 83 1.36 11.27 1.91
CA ARG A 83 1.26 12.33 2.93
C ARG A 83 -0.08 13.06 2.91
N GLU A 84 -0.78 13.06 1.79
CA GLU A 84 -2.12 13.62 1.65
C GLU A 84 -3.18 12.67 2.20
N ILE A 85 -3.09 11.38 1.87
CA ILE A 85 -4.05 10.35 2.29
C ILE A 85 -3.83 9.94 3.76
N TRP A 86 -2.58 9.86 4.21
CA TRP A 86 -2.19 9.39 5.53
C TRP A 86 -1.22 10.35 6.24
N PRO A 87 -1.69 11.55 6.64
CA PRO A 87 -0.83 12.60 7.21
C PRO A 87 -0.19 12.22 8.55
N GLU A 88 -0.81 11.32 9.32
CA GLU A 88 -0.32 10.85 10.61
C GLU A 88 0.92 9.96 10.51
N VAL A 89 1.21 9.39 9.34
CA VAL A 89 2.41 8.59 9.10
C VAL A 89 3.68 9.40 9.40
N ILE A 90 3.65 10.72 9.17
CA ILE A 90 4.76 11.64 9.44
C ILE A 90 4.85 11.99 10.93
N ARG A 91 3.72 11.97 11.66
CA ARG A 91 3.65 12.45 13.04
C ARG A 91 4.27 11.46 14.03
N ARG A 92 4.27 10.16 13.70
CA ARG A 92 5.03 9.13 14.41
C ARG A 92 6.54 9.39 14.36
N ASN A 93 7.05 9.93 13.23
CA ASN A 93 8.48 10.16 13.02
C ASN A 93 9.09 11.33 13.83
N LYS A 94 8.29 12.17 14.48
CA LYS A 94 8.80 13.27 15.33
C LYS A 94 8.91 12.90 16.82
N ASN A 95 8.31 11.80 17.25
CA ASN A 95 8.21 11.46 18.68
C ASN A 95 9.18 10.34 19.11
N GLU A 96 9.99 9.78 18.21
CA GLU A 96 10.98 8.75 18.52
C GLU A 96 12.44 9.28 18.54
N SER A 97 12.61 10.60 18.56
CA SER A 97 13.91 11.27 18.78
C SER A 97 13.94 11.98 20.14
N LEU A 98 13.91 11.22 21.24
CA LEU A 98 14.25 11.68 22.60
C LEU A 98 14.96 10.58 23.40
#